data_AF-A0A2M7BHV1-F1
#
_entry.id   AF-A0A2M7BHV1-F1
#
_cell.length_a   1.000
_cell.length_b   1.000
_cell.length_c   1.000
_cell.angle_alpha   90.00
_cell.angle_beta   90.00
_cell.angle_gamma   90.00
#
_symmetry.space_group_name_H-M   'P 1'
#
loop_
_entity.id
_entity.type
_entity.pdbx_description
1 polymer ?
#
loop_
_entity_poly.entity_id
_entity_poly.type
_entity_poly.pdbx_seq_one_letter_code
_entity_poly.pdbx_strand_id
1 'polypeptide(L)'
;MLIKKWLALIPEVIKNLDVTSREGREVVAAGIDFIRSYADQFHHAKEEAILFKYFDEQTAIIRAMLSDHETGRRHVRAMREALDKEDTDAVIKHLQAYRELLADHIKKEDEILFPWMDGNLSETDKNAIAGEFDKAEREMGAELPVRCATFIDDLEKIHPPSEIISRI
;
A
#
# COMPACT_ATOMS: atom_id res chain seq x y z
N MET A 1 9.09 -5.62 -2.32
CA MET A 1 8.53 -4.33 -1.81
C MET A 1 7.78 -4.60 -0.51
N LEU A 2 7.83 -3.68 0.47
CA LEU A 2 7.15 -3.86 1.77
C LEU A 2 5.62 -3.99 1.64
N ILE A 3 5.01 -3.31 0.67
CA ILE A 3 3.56 -3.40 0.41
C ILE A 3 3.17 -4.85 0.05
N LYS A 4 3.88 -5.50 -0.90
CA LYS A 4 3.66 -6.91 -1.26
C LYS A 4 3.76 -7.85 -0.03
N LYS A 5 4.76 -7.63 0.84
CA LYS A 5 4.89 -8.38 2.10
C LYS A 5 3.69 -8.18 3.04
N TRP A 6 3.22 -6.94 3.22
CA TRP A 6 2.01 -6.67 4.00
C TRP A 6 0.79 -7.41 3.43
N LEU A 7 0.57 -7.35 2.11
CA LEU A 7 -0.54 -8.06 1.47
C LEU A 7 -0.48 -9.58 1.67
N ALA A 8 0.72 -10.14 1.77
CA ALA A 8 0.95 -11.56 2.03
C ALA A 8 0.60 -11.97 3.48
N LEU A 9 0.71 -11.04 4.44
CA LEU A 9 0.41 -11.27 5.85
C LEU A 9 -1.06 -11.10 6.21
N ILE A 10 -1.81 -10.27 5.47
CA ILE A 10 -3.23 -9.98 5.73
C ILE A 10 -4.08 -11.25 5.99
N PRO A 11 -3.97 -12.35 5.22
CA PRO A 11 -4.75 -13.56 5.49
C PRO A 11 -4.49 -14.18 6.86
N GLU A 12 -3.24 -14.18 7.33
CA GLU A 12 -2.90 -14.71 8.66
C GLU A 12 -3.31 -13.72 9.76
N VAL A 13 -3.23 -12.41 9.52
CA VAL A 13 -3.80 -11.38 10.42
C VAL A 13 -5.30 -11.59 10.60
N ILE A 14 -6.05 -11.77 9.50
CA ILE A 14 -7.51 -12.02 9.54
C ILE A 14 -7.82 -13.30 10.31
N LYS A 15 -7.07 -14.38 10.06
CA LYS A 15 -7.30 -15.69 10.70
C LYS A 15 -7.15 -15.65 12.22
N ASN A 16 -6.27 -14.79 12.73
CA ASN A 16 -6.00 -14.65 14.17
C ASN A 16 -6.62 -13.38 14.78
N LEU A 17 -7.51 -12.71 14.05
CA LEU A 17 -8.03 -11.41 14.47
C LEU A 17 -8.98 -11.54 15.66
N ASP A 18 -8.69 -10.78 16.73
CA ASP A 18 -9.60 -10.53 17.84
C ASP A 18 -9.59 -9.04 18.19
N VAL A 19 -10.58 -8.29 17.67
CA VAL A 19 -10.71 -6.84 17.93
C VAL A 19 -11.25 -6.53 19.32
N THR A 20 -11.68 -7.54 20.10
CA THR A 20 -12.07 -7.34 21.50
C THR A 20 -10.86 -7.33 22.42
N SER A 21 -9.78 -8.02 22.02
CA SER A 21 -8.47 -7.94 22.67
C SER A 21 -7.77 -6.61 22.38
N ARG A 22 -6.86 -6.19 23.27
CA ARG A 22 -6.01 -5.03 23.01
C ARG A 22 -5.00 -5.35 21.92
N GLU A 23 -4.38 -6.52 22.02
CA GLU A 23 -3.31 -6.98 21.15
C GLU A 23 -3.78 -7.10 19.69
N GLY A 24 -4.98 -7.67 19.46
CA GLY A 24 -5.55 -7.74 18.11
C GLY A 24 -5.87 -6.37 17.51
N ARG A 25 -6.34 -5.41 18.34
CA ARG A 25 -6.55 -4.02 17.90
C ARG A 25 -5.24 -3.32 17.56
N GLU A 26 -4.19 -3.54 18.34
CA GLU A 26 -2.86 -2.97 18.09
C GLU A 26 -2.28 -3.44 16.75
N VAL A 27 -2.43 -4.73 16.41
CA VAL A 27 -1.99 -5.28 15.11
C VAL A 27 -2.73 -4.61 13.95
N VAL A 28 -4.06 -4.49 14.02
CA VAL A 28 -4.85 -3.85 12.94
C VAL A 28 -4.52 -2.36 12.85
N ALA A 29 -4.40 -1.66 13.97
CA ALA A 29 -4.04 -0.25 14.01
C ALA A 29 -2.65 -0.01 13.37
N ALA A 30 -1.66 -0.83 13.70
CA ALA A 30 -0.34 -0.76 13.11
C ALA A 30 -0.35 -1.05 11.59
N GLY A 31 -1.18 -2.00 11.15
CA GLY A 31 -1.41 -2.25 9.72
C GLY A 31 -2.05 -1.06 8.99
N ILE A 32 -3.05 -0.42 9.59
CA ILE A 32 -3.65 0.82 9.08
C ILE A 32 -2.60 1.93 8.98
N ASP A 33 -1.76 2.10 10.00
CA ASP A 33 -0.73 3.12 10.01
C ASP A 33 0.37 2.82 8.98
N PHE A 34 0.74 1.56 8.77
CA PHE A 34 1.61 1.15 7.67
C PHE A 34 1.04 1.55 6.32
N ILE A 35 -0.25 1.25 6.07
CA ILE A 35 -0.91 1.61 4.80
C ILE A 35 -0.90 3.14 4.62
N ARG A 36 -1.35 3.89 5.63
CA ARG A 36 -1.46 5.35 5.54
C ARG A 36 -0.11 6.01 5.32
N SER A 37 0.90 5.61 6.08
CA SER A 37 2.21 6.28 6.05
C SER A 37 3.07 5.81 4.88
N TYR A 38 3.15 4.50 4.63
CA TYR A 38 4.08 3.95 3.65
C TYR A 38 3.44 3.74 2.27
N ALA A 39 2.30 3.06 2.19
CA ALA A 39 1.66 2.80 0.90
C ALA A 39 1.07 4.08 0.30
N ASP A 40 0.36 4.88 1.09
CA ASP A 40 -0.30 6.09 0.58
C ASP A 40 0.62 7.31 0.62
N GLN A 41 0.99 7.79 1.81
CA GLN A 41 1.70 9.08 1.96
C GLN A 41 3.16 9.06 1.48
N PHE A 42 3.74 7.89 1.21
CA PHE A 42 5.10 7.76 0.69
C PHE A 42 5.13 7.21 -0.72
N HIS A 43 4.51 6.05 -0.98
CA HIS A 43 4.56 5.43 -2.31
C HIS A 43 3.59 6.12 -3.29
N HIS A 44 2.28 6.05 -3.08
CA HIS A 44 1.30 6.71 -3.97
C HIS A 44 1.50 8.23 -4.03
N ALA A 45 1.92 8.88 -2.94
CA ALA A 45 2.18 10.33 -2.95
C ALA A 45 3.26 10.72 -3.96
N LYS A 46 4.33 9.93 -4.12
CA LYS A 46 5.33 10.17 -5.17
C LYS A 46 4.73 9.97 -6.56
N GLU A 47 3.88 8.96 -6.72
CA GLU A 47 3.25 8.72 -8.00
C GLU A 47 2.32 9.88 -8.38
N GLU A 48 1.42 10.28 -7.49
CA GLU A 48 0.44 11.34 -7.74
C GLU A 48 1.09 12.73 -7.87
N ALA A 49 2.06 13.05 -7.01
CA ALA A 49 2.66 14.39 -6.96
C ALA A 49 3.79 14.59 -7.98
N ILE A 50 4.41 13.50 -8.45
CA ILE A 50 5.59 13.56 -9.32
C ILE A 50 5.31 12.80 -10.62
N LEU A 51 5.20 11.45 -10.57
CA LEU A 51 5.18 10.61 -11.77
C LEU A 51 4.00 10.92 -12.70
N PHE A 52 2.78 10.98 -12.15
CA PHE A 52 1.56 11.19 -12.92
C PHE A 52 1.47 12.61 -13.50
N LYS A 53 2.26 13.57 -12.99
CA LYS A 53 2.31 14.95 -13.51
C LYS A 53 3.01 15.06 -14.86
N TYR A 54 3.71 14.01 -15.30
CA TYR A 54 4.29 13.92 -16.64
C TYR A 54 3.28 13.51 -17.71
N PHE A 55 2.04 13.19 -17.32
CA PHE A 55 1.00 12.72 -18.22
C PHE A 55 -0.28 13.57 -18.08
N ASP A 56 -1.14 13.53 -19.11
CA ASP A 56 -2.49 14.07 -18.98
C ASP A 56 -3.26 13.24 -17.94
N GLU A 57 -3.79 13.89 -16.91
CA GLU A 57 -4.61 13.28 -15.86
C GLU A 57 -5.88 12.61 -16.43
N GLN A 58 -6.30 13.02 -17.64
CA GLN A 58 -7.40 12.40 -18.38
C GLN A 58 -6.99 11.17 -19.18
N THR A 59 -5.73 10.72 -19.09
CA THR A 59 -5.33 9.43 -19.63
C THR A 59 -6.03 8.32 -18.87
N ALA A 60 -6.63 7.36 -19.59
CA ALA A 60 -7.46 6.32 -18.97
C ALA A 60 -6.72 5.50 -17.91
N ILE A 61 -5.44 5.20 -18.13
CA ILE A 61 -4.62 4.46 -17.16
C ILE A 61 -4.35 5.26 -15.89
N ILE A 62 -4.03 6.55 -16.01
CA ILE A 62 -3.80 7.45 -14.86
C ILE A 62 -5.07 7.58 -14.02
N ARG A 63 -6.23 7.77 -14.66
CA ARG A 63 -7.52 7.79 -13.94
C ARG A 63 -7.82 6.48 -13.22
N ALA A 64 -7.46 5.34 -13.80
CA ALA A 64 -7.66 4.04 -13.16
C ALA A 64 -6.79 3.91 -11.90
N MET A 65 -5.51 4.30 -11.97
CA MET A 65 -4.60 4.28 -10.82
C MET A 65 -5.08 5.23 -9.70
N LEU A 66 -5.44 6.47 -10.04
CA LEU A 66 -5.98 7.44 -9.08
C LEU A 66 -7.30 6.95 -8.43
N SER A 67 -8.15 6.28 -9.21
CA SER A 67 -9.38 5.68 -8.69
C SER A 67 -9.10 4.55 -7.71
N ASP A 68 -8.10 3.71 -8.00
CA ASP A 68 -7.66 2.66 -7.07
C ASP A 68 -7.08 3.27 -5.79
N HIS A 69 -6.24 4.30 -5.87
CA HIS A 69 -5.70 4.99 -4.69
C HIS A 69 -6.82 5.53 -3.79
N GLU A 70 -7.81 6.23 -4.37
CA GLU A 70 -8.93 6.76 -3.59
C GLU A 70 -9.82 5.64 -3.02
N THR A 71 -9.95 4.52 -3.73
CA THR A 71 -10.65 3.33 -3.22
C THR A 71 -9.91 2.71 -2.04
N GLY A 72 -8.58 2.61 -2.12
CA GLY A 72 -7.72 2.17 -1.02
C GLY A 72 -7.90 3.05 0.21
N ARG A 73 -7.89 4.37 0.04
CA ARG A 73 -8.13 5.35 1.12
C ARG A 73 -9.53 5.20 1.74
N ARG A 74 -10.56 4.89 0.96
CA ARG A 74 -11.91 4.58 1.49
C ARG A 74 -11.91 3.33 2.36
N HIS A 75 -11.23 2.25 1.92
CA HIS A 75 -11.10 1.05 2.75
C HIS A 75 -10.37 1.33 4.06
N VAL A 76 -9.30 2.12 4.03
CA VAL A 76 -8.55 2.51 5.23
C VAL A 76 -9.42 3.28 6.23
N ARG A 77 -10.20 4.26 5.76
CA ARG A 77 -11.15 4.99 6.62
C ARG A 77 -12.18 4.06 7.24
N ALA A 78 -12.76 3.16 6.45
CA ALA A 78 -13.76 2.21 6.93
C ALA A 78 -13.18 1.17 7.90
N MET A 79 -11.95 0.68 7.68
CA MET A 79 -11.23 -0.19 8.64
C MET A 79 -11.04 0.51 9.98
N ARG A 80 -10.67 1.80 9.97
CA ARG A 80 -10.48 2.56 11.20
C ARG A 80 -11.79 2.72 11.98
N GLU A 81 -12.86 3.11 11.29
CA GLU A 81 -14.18 3.24 11.91
C GLU A 81 -14.71 1.91 12.48
N ALA A 82 -14.46 0.80 11.78
CA ALA A 82 -14.82 -0.54 12.25
C ALA A 82 -14.01 -0.93 13.50
N LEU A 83 -12.71 -0.62 13.52
CA LEU A 83 -11.84 -0.87 14.66
C LEU A 83 -12.28 -0.09 15.91
N ASP A 84 -12.66 1.18 15.74
CA ASP A 84 -13.16 2.03 16.84
C ASP A 84 -14.50 1.51 17.41
N LYS A 85 -15.28 0.77 16.61
CA LYS A 85 -16.56 0.14 17.01
C LYS A 85 -16.41 -1.32 17.46
N GLU A 86 -15.19 -1.87 17.43
CA GLU A 86 -14.92 -3.30 17.68
C GLU A 86 -15.75 -4.23 16.76
N ASP A 87 -16.00 -3.79 15.52
CA ASP A 87 -16.74 -4.56 14.50
C ASP A 87 -15.79 -5.46 13.72
N THR A 88 -15.60 -6.69 14.20
CA THR A 88 -14.70 -7.68 13.60
C THR A 88 -15.00 -7.93 12.12
N ASP A 89 -16.27 -8.12 11.77
CA ASP A 89 -16.67 -8.49 10.42
C ASP A 89 -16.37 -7.36 9.44
N ALA A 90 -16.62 -6.11 9.84
CA ALA A 90 -16.27 -4.95 9.02
C ALA A 90 -14.75 -4.75 8.88
N VAL A 91 -13.96 -5.00 9.93
CA VAL A 91 -12.50 -4.97 9.84
C VAL A 91 -12.00 -6.01 8.84
N ILE A 92 -12.45 -7.27 8.94
CA ILE A 92 -12.08 -8.36 8.04
C ILE A 92 -12.44 -8.01 6.60
N LYS A 93 -13.69 -7.59 6.38
CA LYS A 93 -14.20 -7.21 5.05
C LYS A 93 -13.32 -6.16 4.39
N HIS A 94 -12.95 -5.11 5.12
CA HIS A 94 -12.16 -4.02 4.54
C HIS A 94 -10.67 -4.35 4.40
N LEU A 95 -10.09 -5.19 5.28
CA LEU A 95 -8.75 -5.75 5.08
C LEU A 95 -8.67 -6.61 3.82
N GLN A 96 -9.66 -7.50 3.61
CA GLN A 96 -9.74 -8.35 2.42
C GLN A 96 -9.90 -7.52 1.15
N ALA A 97 -10.85 -6.59 1.14
CA ALA A 97 -11.10 -5.74 -0.03
C ALA A 97 -9.87 -4.86 -0.35
N TYR A 98 -9.19 -4.31 0.66
CA TYR A 98 -7.94 -3.57 0.46
C TYR A 98 -6.86 -4.47 -0.17
N ARG A 99 -6.71 -5.70 0.34
CA ARG A 99 -5.73 -6.65 -0.18
C ARG A 99 -5.97 -6.99 -1.66
N GLU A 100 -7.21 -7.29 -2.01
CA GLU A 100 -7.59 -7.63 -3.38
C GLU A 100 -7.36 -6.45 -4.32
N LEU A 101 -7.83 -5.25 -3.93
CA LEU A 101 -7.62 -4.03 -4.68
C LEU A 101 -6.13 -3.77 -4.94
N LEU A 102 -5.28 -3.86 -3.91
CA LEU A 102 -3.87 -3.55 -4.05
C LEU A 102 -3.09 -4.63 -4.80
N ALA A 103 -3.50 -5.91 -4.72
CA ALA A 103 -2.90 -6.95 -5.55
C ALA A 103 -3.17 -6.70 -7.04
N ASP A 104 -4.39 -6.32 -7.40
CA ASP A 104 -4.76 -5.94 -8.77
C ASP A 104 -4.09 -4.63 -9.20
N HIS A 105 -3.96 -3.66 -8.28
CA HIS A 105 -3.29 -2.39 -8.51
C HIS A 105 -1.82 -2.59 -8.87
N ILE A 106 -1.09 -3.34 -8.06
CA ILE A 106 0.31 -3.69 -8.28
C ILE A 106 0.49 -4.45 -9.61
N LYS A 107 -0.46 -5.31 -9.96
CA LYS A 107 -0.44 -5.98 -11.27
C LYS A 107 -0.60 -4.98 -12.42
N LYS A 108 -1.50 -4.00 -12.28
CA LYS A 108 -1.64 -2.92 -13.28
C LYS A 108 -0.36 -2.10 -13.38
N GLU A 109 0.31 -1.80 -12.26
CA GLU A 109 1.62 -1.14 -12.24
C GLU A 109 2.66 -1.90 -13.05
N ASP A 110 2.92 -3.15 -12.62
CA ASP A 110 3.99 -4.00 -13.14
C ASP A 110 3.77 -4.38 -14.61
N GLU A 111 2.53 -4.69 -15.01
CA GLU A 111 2.23 -5.26 -16.34
C GLU A 111 1.74 -4.23 -17.36
N ILE A 112 1.24 -3.07 -16.93
CA ILE A 112 0.58 -2.10 -17.81
C ILE A 112 1.17 -0.70 -17.66
N LEU A 113 1.13 -0.12 -16.47
CA LEU A 113 1.50 1.28 -16.23
C LEU A 113 2.98 1.52 -16.53
N PHE A 114 3.89 0.79 -15.87
CA PHE A 114 5.31 1.03 -16.05
C PHE A 114 5.79 0.71 -17.48
N PRO A 115 5.37 -0.40 -18.12
CA PRO A 115 5.68 -0.62 -19.54
C PRO A 115 5.12 0.47 -20.48
N TRP A 116 3.91 0.95 -20.22
CA TRP A 116 3.33 2.05 -20.99
C TRP A 116 4.12 3.36 -20.78
N MET A 117 4.50 3.68 -19.56
CA MET A 117 5.31 4.87 -19.24
C MET A 117 6.69 4.82 -19.89
N ASP A 118 7.34 3.65 -19.90
CA ASP A 118 8.68 3.47 -20.49
C ASP A 118 8.73 3.85 -21.98
N GLY A 119 7.64 3.57 -22.71
CA GLY A 119 7.48 3.94 -24.12
C GLY A 119 7.01 5.38 -24.36
N ASN A 120 6.55 6.11 -23.34
CA ASN A 120 6.01 7.48 -23.46
C ASN A 120 6.91 8.54 -22.81
N LEU A 121 7.90 8.16 -22.00
CA LEU A 121 8.84 9.07 -21.36
C LEU A 121 10.20 9.03 -22.06
N SER A 122 10.81 10.21 -22.24
CA SER A 122 12.21 10.27 -22.67
C SER A 122 13.15 9.85 -21.54
N GLU A 123 14.39 9.49 -21.87
CA GLU A 123 15.42 9.26 -20.84
C GLU A 123 15.68 10.50 -19.97
N THR A 124 15.49 11.71 -20.51
CA THR A 124 15.58 12.95 -19.73
C THR A 124 14.46 13.03 -18.70
N ASP A 125 13.22 12.69 -19.07
CA ASP A 125 12.09 12.67 -18.15
C ASP A 125 12.28 11.63 -17.05
N LYS A 126 12.70 10.41 -17.41
CA LYS A 126 12.98 9.33 -16.45
C LYS A 126 14.04 9.74 -15.42
N ASN A 127 15.12 10.38 -15.87
CA ASN A 127 16.16 10.88 -14.97
C ASN A 127 15.67 12.02 -14.07
N ALA A 128 14.81 12.91 -14.58
CA ALA A 128 14.21 13.97 -13.77
C ALA A 128 13.30 13.40 -12.69
N ILE A 129 12.40 12.48 -13.05
CA ILE A 129 11.50 11.77 -12.13
C ILE A 129 12.31 11.06 -11.04
N ALA A 130 13.37 10.33 -11.41
CA ALA A 130 14.22 9.64 -10.45
C ALA A 130 14.85 10.63 -9.43
N GLY A 131 15.33 11.78 -9.91
CA GLY A 131 15.88 12.82 -9.03
C GLY A 131 14.84 13.46 -8.10
N GLU A 132 13.60 13.64 -8.57
CA GLU A 132 12.49 14.14 -7.76
C GLU A 132 12.03 13.12 -6.72
N PHE A 133 11.98 11.84 -7.08
CA PHE A 133 11.71 10.73 -6.15
C PHE A 133 12.77 10.70 -5.04
N ASP A 134 14.04 10.69 -5.41
CA ASP A 134 15.17 10.71 -4.47
C ASP A 134 15.10 11.90 -3.51
N LYS A 135 14.69 13.07 -4.01
CA LYS A 135 14.50 14.27 -3.18
C LYS A 135 13.35 14.10 -2.20
N ALA A 136 12.18 13.65 -2.66
CA ALA A 136 11.02 13.41 -1.81
C ALA A 136 11.31 12.38 -0.71
N GLU A 137 12.05 11.31 -1.04
CA GLU A 137 12.47 10.31 -0.05
C GLU A 137 13.42 10.88 1.01
N ARG A 138 14.38 11.72 0.60
CA ARG A 138 15.28 12.41 1.55
C ARG A 138 14.53 13.35 2.47
N GLU A 139 13.55 14.09 1.95
CA GLU A 139 12.74 15.03 2.74
C GLU A 139 11.84 14.31 3.75
N MET A 140 11.37 13.10 3.42
CA MET A 140 10.59 12.28 4.35
C MET A 140 11.43 11.62 5.44
N GLY A 141 12.72 11.38 5.15
CA GLY A 141 13.68 10.78 6.07
C GLY A 141 13.69 9.25 6.04
N ALA A 142 14.85 8.68 6.37
CA ALA A 142 15.08 7.23 6.29
C ALA A 142 14.37 6.42 7.39
N GLU A 143 13.80 7.08 8.40
CA GLU A 143 13.18 6.41 9.55
C GLU A 143 11.89 5.68 9.17
N LEU A 144 11.07 6.26 8.28
CA LEU A 144 9.78 5.67 7.89
C LEU A 144 9.94 4.29 7.23
N PRO A 145 10.75 4.11 6.17
CA PRO A 145 10.97 2.79 5.59
C PRO A 145 11.52 1.76 6.59
N VAL A 146 12.42 2.18 7.48
CA VAL A 146 12.99 1.29 8.51
C VAL A 146 11.92 0.85 9.50
N ARG A 147 11.14 1.78 10.06
CA ARG A 147 10.03 1.47 10.98
C ARG A 147 9.02 0.52 10.34
N CYS A 148 8.65 0.77 9.08
CA CYS A 148 7.71 -0.06 8.34
C CYS A 148 8.28 -1.45 8.05
N ALA A 149 9.58 -1.57 7.76
CA ALA A 149 10.24 -2.87 7.62
C ALA A 149 10.24 -3.64 8.94
N THR A 150 10.59 -2.99 10.06
CA THR A 150 10.56 -3.61 11.39
C THR A 150 9.16 -4.12 11.74
N PHE A 151 8.11 -3.33 11.48
CA PHE A 151 6.73 -3.78 11.68
C PHE A 151 6.42 -5.07 10.92
N ILE A 152 6.80 -5.14 9.64
CA ILE A 152 6.57 -6.32 8.81
C ILE A 152 7.38 -7.52 9.32
N ASP A 153 8.66 -7.32 9.62
CA ASP A 153 9.54 -8.40 10.09
C ASP A 153 9.09 -8.95 11.46
N ASP A 154 8.61 -8.10 12.36
CA ASP A 154 8.07 -8.53 13.64
C ASP A 154 6.76 -9.29 13.48
N LEU A 155 5.90 -8.86 12.54
CA LEU A 155 4.67 -9.56 12.23
C LEU A 155 4.92 -10.92 11.56
N GLU A 156 5.91 -11.03 10.67
CA GLU A 156 6.34 -12.29 10.05
C GLU A 156 6.81 -13.33 11.09
N LYS A 157 7.43 -12.90 12.20
CA LYS A 157 7.86 -13.81 13.28
C LYS A 157 6.67 -14.39 14.07
N ILE A 158 5.59 -13.64 14.21
CA ILE A 158 4.40 -14.03 14.97
C ILE A 158 3.43 -14.81 14.08
N HIS A 159 3.30 -14.38 12.82
CA HIS A 159 2.35 -14.87 11.83
C HIS A 159 3.10 -15.19 10.52
N PRO A 160 3.83 -16.31 10.45
CA PRO A 160 4.58 -16.65 9.25
C PRO A 160 3.62 -16.79 8.05
N PRO A 161 3.91 -16.17 6.90
CA PRO A 161 3.05 -16.25 5.74
C PRO A 161 2.98 -17.70 5.25
N SER A 162 1.79 -18.17 4.89
CA SER A 162 1.64 -19.52 4.31
C SER A 162 2.47 -19.64 3.02
N GLU A 163 3.16 -20.77 2.81
CA GLU A 163 4.11 -20.99 1.69
C GLU A 163 3.52 -20.69 0.29
N ILE A 164 2.19 -20.73 0.15
CA ILE A 164 1.44 -20.51 -1.09
C ILE A 164 1.47 -19.03 -1.55
N ILE A 165 1.68 -18.07 -0.65
CA ILE A 165 1.50 -16.62 -0.92
C ILE A 165 2.81 -15.92 -1.34
N SER A 166 3.92 -16.65 -1.43
CA SER A 166 5.23 -16.16 -1.89
C SER A 166 5.29 -15.66 -3.36
N ARG A 167 4.14 -15.61 -4.05
CA ARG A 167 4.01 -15.27 -5.48
C ARG A 167 3.18 -14.02 -5.78
N ILE A 168 2.83 -13.21 -4.77
CA ILE A 168 2.27 -11.85 -4.95
C ILE A 168 3.43 -10.85 -4.97
#